data_AF-A0A935S3Z0-F1
#
_entry.id   AF-A0A935S3Z0-F1
#
_cell.length_a   1.000
_cell.length_b   1.000
_cell.length_c   1.000
_cell.angle_alpha   90.00
_cell.angle_beta   90.00
_cell.angle_gamma   90.00
#
_symmetry.space_group_name_H-M   'P 1'
#
loop_
_entity.id
_entity.type
_entity.pdbx_description
1 polymer ?
#
loop_
_entity_poly.entity_id
_entity_poly.type
_entity_poly.pdbx_seq_one_letter_code
_entity_poly.pdbx_strand_id
1 'polypeptide(L)'
;MKNLHYLIGLTLAGSMTFTSCGGGDEKVDGPEDGMDTTAKVETVNTPVSETFFQVPSPGEMLTFIKMVGDPKKKDISFLNPPDNQKNYNDSKSKALNFGIYSCDLSYCSIFEIGSEALKYFKSVKIMGDQIGASFLRSTNQMQTLLQLKLILKVY
;
A
#
# COMPACT_ATOMS: atom_id res chain seq x y z
N MET A 1 49.55 -6.33 21.70
CA MET A 1 48.41 -6.28 20.75
C MET A 1 48.68 -5.18 19.73
N LYS A 2 49.56 -5.44 18.76
CA LYS A 2 50.08 -4.49 17.75
C LYS A 2 49.79 -4.97 16.32
N ASN A 3 48.76 -5.80 16.17
CA ASN A 3 48.48 -6.62 15.00
C ASN A 3 47.02 -6.49 14.54
N LEU A 4 46.40 -5.33 14.81
CA LEU A 4 45.05 -4.99 14.33
C LEU A 4 45.05 -3.86 13.29
N HIS A 5 46.18 -3.15 13.12
CA HIS A 5 46.32 -2.10 12.11
C HIS A 5 46.60 -2.66 10.70
N TYR A 6 46.84 -3.97 10.57
CA TYR A 6 47.11 -4.64 9.29
C TYR A 6 45.84 -5.03 8.50
N LEU A 7 44.65 -4.80 9.08
CA LEU A 7 43.35 -5.08 8.42
C LEU A 7 42.72 -3.86 7.73
N ILE A 8 43.40 -2.70 7.72
CA ILE A 8 42.93 -1.45 7.07
C ILE A 8 43.56 -1.27 5.67
N GLY A 9 44.35 -2.23 5.17
CA GLY A 9 45.28 -2.00 4.04
C GLY A 9 45.09 -2.79 2.74
N LEU A 10 44.01 -3.54 2.48
CA LEU A 10 44.00 -4.43 1.29
C LEU A 10 42.73 -4.51 0.42
N THR A 11 41.74 -3.64 0.55
CA THR A 11 40.64 -3.58 -0.46
C THR A 11 40.29 -2.16 -0.86
N LEU A 12 41.32 -1.40 -1.23
CA LEU A 12 41.24 -0.21 -2.06
C LEU A 12 41.83 -0.54 -3.45
N ALA A 13 41.07 -1.20 -4.31
CA ALA A 13 41.28 -1.26 -5.77
C ALA A 13 40.16 -2.08 -6.41
N GLY A 14 39.13 -1.43 -6.94
CA GLY A 14 38.03 -2.13 -7.61
C GLY A 14 36.84 -1.25 -7.97
N SER A 15 37.09 0.00 -8.32
CA SER A 15 36.12 0.88 -8.99
C SER A 15 35.83 0.30 -10.39
N MET A 16 34.76 -0.49 -10.51
CA MET A 16 34.13 -0.74 -11.80
C MET A 16 33.04 0.31 -12.02
N THR A 17 33.41 1.31 -12.81
CA THR A 17 32.50 2.29 -13.40
C THR A 17 31.67 1.61 -14.49
N PHE A 18 30.35 1.57 -14.32
CA PHE A 18 29.44 1.28 -15.42
C PHE A 18 29.38 2.49 -16.35
N THR A 19 30.03 2.38 -17.51
CA THR A 19 29.94 3.37 -18.58
C THR A 19 28.87 2.96 -19.58
N SER A 20 27.91 3.86 -19.80
CA SER A 20 27.25 4.21 -21.07
C SER A 20 26.55 3.12 -21.89
N CYS A 21 25.25 3.32 -22.06
CA CYS A 21 24.62 3.17 -23.38
C CYS A 21 23.78 4.43 -23.62
N GLY A 22 24.36 5.37 -24.36
CA GLY A 22 23.65 6.43 -25.05
C GLY A 22 23.38 6.01 -26.49
N GLY A 23 22.13 5.71 -26.79
CA GLY A 23 21.59 5.70 -28.15
C GLY A 23 20.70 6.92 -28.31
N GLY A 24 20.97 7.73 -29.33
CA GLY A 24 20.51 9.11 -29.47
C GLY A 24 19.01 9.32 -29.70
N ASP A 25 18.62 10.58 -29.49
CA ASP A 25 17.34 11.21 -29.77
C ASP A 25 16.83 10.94 -31.20
N GLU A 26 15.56 10.55 -31.29
CA GLU A 26 14.65 11.14 -32.28
C GLU A 26 13.39 11.63 -31.56
N LYS A 27 13.15 12.94 -31.65
CA LYS A 27 11.88 13.57 -31.31
C LYS A 27 10.92 13.42 -32.48
N VAL A 28 9.73 12.90 -32.22
CA VAL A 28 8.52 13.27 -32.96
C VAL A 28 7.39 13.46 -31.96
N ASP A 29 6.91 14.72 -31.87
CA ASP A 29 5.77 15.16 -31.09
C ASP A 29 4.44 14.70 -31.73
N GLY A 30 3.61 13.99 -30.94
CA GLY A 30 2.13 14.02 -30.91
C GLY A 30 1.31 13.46 -32.11
N PRO A 31 -0.03 13.39 -31.98
CA PRO A 31 -0.82 12.61 -31.02
C PRO A 31 -1.88 11.70 -31.71
N GLU A 32 -2.63 10.96 -30.88
CA GLU A 32 -3.94 10.33 -31.11
C GLU A 32 -4.02 8.79 -31.23
N ASP A 33 -4.74 8.24 -30.25
CA ASP A 33 -5.74 7.17 -30.30
C ASP A 33 -5.58 6.03 -31.31
N GLY A 34 -5.54 4.81 -30.76
CA GLY A 34 -5.74 3.61 -31.55
C GLY A 34 -5.42 2.35 -30.76
N MET A 35 -6.33 1.97 -29.87
CA MET A 35 -6.41 0.61 -29.35
C MET A 35 -6.63 -0.35 -30.53
N ASP A 36 -5.56 -0.95 -31.05
CA ASP A 36 -5.65 -1.94 -32.12
C ASP A 36 -5.57 -3.36 -31.54
N THR A 37 -6.74 -3.88 -31.18
CA THR A 37 -6.96 -5.28 -30.86
C THR A 37 -7.30 -6.02 -32.15
N THR A 38 -6.32 -6.67 -32.77
CA THR A 38 -6.62 -7.65 -33.83
C THR A 38 -5.70 -8.87 -33.73
N ALA A 39 -5.84 -9.65 -32.67
CA ALA A 39 -5.51 -11.07 -32.70
C ALA A 39 -6.80 -11.85 -33.00
N LYS A 40 -6.88 -12.42 -34.20
CA LYS A 40 -7.97 -13.27 -34.67
C LYS A 40 -8.12 -14.48 -33.73
N VAL A 41 -9.10 -14.43 -32.82
CA VAL A 41 -9.49 -15.58 -32.00
C VAL A 41 -10.55 -16.37 -32.78
N GLU A 42 -10.21 -17.62 -33.08
CA GLU A 42 -11.15 -18.59 -33.64
C GLU A 42 -12.35 -18.75 -32.69
N THR A 43 -13.55 -18.52 -33.22
CA THR A 43 -14.80 -18.55 -32.46
C THR A 43 -15.11 -19.98 -32.04
N VAL A 44 -14.67 -20.38 -30.86
CA VAL A 44 -15.21 -21.55 -30.16
C VAL A 44 -16.60 -21.16 -29.68
N ASN A 45 -17.63 -21.55 -30.43
CA ASN A 45 -19.03 -21.45 -30.04
C ASN A 45 -19.35 -22.46 -28.93
N THR A 46 -18.77 -22.26 -27.75
CA THR A 46 -19.33 -22.78 -26.50
C THR A 46 -20.23 -21.69 -25.92
N PRO A 47 -21.47 -21.98 -25.50
CA PRO A 47 -22.25 -21.03 -24.72
C PRO A 47 -21.52 -20.80 -23.39
N VAL A 48 -20.67 -19.78 -23.35
CA VAL A 48 -20.09 -19.28 -22.12
C VAL A 48 -21.27 -18.69 -21.36
N SER A 49 -21.75 -19.38 -20.33
CA SER A 49 -22.58 -18.75 -19.33
C SER A 49 -21.75 -17.61 -18.76
N GLU A 50 -22.02 -16.38 -19.19
CA GLU A 50 -21.42 -15.19 -18.59
C GLU A 50 -21.93 -15.11 -17.15
N THR A 51 -21.23 -15.78 -16.24
CA THR A 51 -21.48 -15.64 -14.82
C THR A 51 -21.00 -14.25 -14.42
N PHE A 52 -21.93 -13.31 -14.29
CA PHE A 52 -21.66 -12.01 -13.71
C PHE A 52 -21.27 -12.20 -12.24
N PHE A 53 -19.98 -12.12 -11.95
CA PHE A 53 -19.49 -12.08 -10.58
C PHE A 53 -19.78 -10.69 -10.00
N GLN A 54 -20.67 -10.64 -9.01
CA GLN A 54 -20.87 -9.41 -8.25
C GLN A 54 -19.66 -9.21 -7.33
N VAL A 55 -18.94 -8.11 -7.54
CA VAL A 55 -17.89 -7.70 -6.60
C VAL A 55 -18.59 -7.15 -5.35
N PRO A 56 -18.29 -7.67 -4.15
CA PRO A 56 -18.90 -7.17 -2.93
C PRO A 56 -18.53 -5.69 -2.72
N SER A 57 -19.41 -4.94 -2.08
CA SER A 57 -19.08 -3.57 -1.66
C SER A 57 -17.90 -3.57 -0.67
N PRO A 58 -17.19 -2.43 -0.50
CA PRO A 58 -16.07 -2.36 0.44
C PRO A 58 -16.43 -2.81 1.86
N GLY A 59 -17.61 -2.45 2.37
CA GLY A 59 -18.06 -2.87 3.69
C GLY A 59 -18.31 -4.38 3.78
N GLU A 60 -18.97 -4.96 2.78
CA GLU A 60 -19.19 -6.41 2.70
C GLU A 60 -17.88 -7.17 2.59
N MET A 61 -16.91 -6.64 1.85
CA MET A 61 -15.57 -7.21 1.74
C MET A 61 -14.85 -7.24 3.10
N LEU A 62 -14.94 -6.16 3.90
CA LEU A 62 -14.35 -6.13 5.24
C LEU A 62 -15.01 -7.17 6.17
N THR A 63 -16.33 -7.31 6.10
CA THR A 63 -17.06 -8.35 6.85
C THR A 63 -16.64 -9.75 6.40
N PHE A 64 -16.53 -9.97 5.09
CA PHE A 64 -16.05 -11.22 4.54
C PHE A 64 -14.64 -11.57 5.04
N ILE A 65 -13.71 -10.62 5.01
CA ILE A 65 -12.35 -10.79 5.56
C ILE A 65 -12.38 -11.18 7.04
N LYS A 66 -13.24 -10.53 7.85
CA LYS A 66 -13.43 -10.86 9.27
C LYS A 66 -13.97 -12.28 9.46
N MET A 67 -14.89 -12.73 8.60
CA MET A 67 -15.51 -14.05 8.66
C MET A 67 -14.57 -15.19 8.25
N VAL A 68 -13.78 -14.99 7.20
CA VAL A 68 -12.85 -16.03 6.70
C VAL A 68 -11.50 -16.02 7.42
N GLY A 69 -11.13 -14.88 8.02
CA GLY A 69 -9.91 -14.75 8.80
C GLY A 69 -10.00 -15.45 10.15
N ASP A 70 -8.87 -15.97 10.64
CA ASP A 70 -8.77 -16.57 11.96
C ASP A 70 -8.55 -15.46 13.02
N PRO A 71 -9.52 -15.19 13.92
CA PRO A 71 -9.41 -14.10 14.90
C PRO A 71 -8.25 -14.29 15.89
N LYS A 72 -7.74 -15.52 16.02
CA LYS A 72 -6.60 -15.84 16.89
C LYS A 72 -5.26 -15.57 16.21
N LYS A 73 -5.22 -15.50 14.87
CA LYS A 73 -4.02 -15.21 14.09
C LYS A 73 -3.92 -13.73 13.76
N LYS A 74 -3.49 -12.97 14.77
CA LYS A 74 -3.20 -11.53 14.69
C LYS A 74 -1.78 -11.29 14.19
N ASP A 75 -1.45 -11.85 13.02
CA ASP A 75 -0.15 -11.63 12.41
C ASP A 75 -0.07 -10.21 11.85
N ILE A 76 1.00 -9.50 12.17
CA ILE A 76 1.26 -8.13 11.73
C ILE A 76 2.56 -8.01 10.93
N SER A 77 3.26 -9.12 10.71
CA SER A 77 4.58 -9.16 10.07
C SER A 77 4.56 -8.68 8.61
N PHE A 78 3.40 -8.77 7.95
CA PHE A 78 3.20 -8.34 6.57
C PHE A 78 2.73 -6.88 6.45
N LEU A 79 2.39 -6.22 7.56
CA LEU A 79 1.95 -4.83 7.54
C LEU A 79 3.14 -3.89 7.33
N ASN A 80 2.89 -2.72 6.74
CA ASN A 80 3.95 -1.75 6.53
C ASN A 80 4.40 -1.16 7.89
N PRO A 81 5.68 -1.20 8.28
CA PRO A 81 6.14 -0.64 9.55
C PRO A 81 5.67 0.81 9.76
N PRO A 82 5.10 1.16 10.93
CA PRO A 82 4.61 2.52 11.20
C PRO A 82 5.64 3.63 10.96
N ASP A 83 6.92 3.35 11.21
CA ASP A 83 8.02 4.30 11.06
C ASP A 83 8.39 4.59 9.60
N ASN A 84 8.03 3.73 8.64
CA ASN A 84 8.32 3.95 7.21
C ASN A 84 7.62 5.18 6.66
N GLN A 85 6.59 5.68 7.34
CA GLN A 85 5.84 6.89 7.00
C GLN A 85 6.74 8.11 6.78
N LYS A 86 7.89 8.17 7.47
CA LYS A 86 8.87 9.26 7.35
C LYS A 86 9.67 9.21 6.04
N ASN A 87 9.66 8.08 5.34
CA ASN A 87 10.44 7.87 4.12
C ASN A 87 9.69 8.37 2.86
N TYR A 88 8.41 8.69 2.96
CA TYR A 88 7.59 9.17 1.84
C TYR A 88 7.57 10.70 1.81
N ASN A 89 8.28 11.29 0.85
CA ASN A 89 8.54 12.73 0.85
C ASN A 89 7.79 13.50 -0.24
N ASP A 90 7.60 12.90 -1.42
CA ASP A 90 6.83 13.51 -2.50
C ASP A 90 5.31 13.30 -2.32
N SER A 91 4.53 14.13 -3.02
CA SER A 91 3.07 14.14 -2.89
C SER A 91 2.42 12.81 -3.34
N LYS A 92 2.94 12.21 -4.42
CA LYS A 92 2.39 10.96 -4.97
C LYS A 92 2.64 9.80 -4.01
N SER A 93 3.86 9.65 -3.49
CA SER A 93 4.19 8.59 -2.55
C SER A 93 3.43 8.74 -1.23
N LYS A 94 3.26 9.97 -0.71
CA LYS A 94 2.44 10.21 0.48
C LYS A 94 0.98 9.81 0.26
N ALA A 95 0.37 10.18 -0.86
CA ALA A 95 -1.02 9.83 -1.15
C ALA A 95 -1.22 8.31 -1.31
N LEU A 96 -0.30 7.65 -2.02
CA LEU A 96 -0.34 6.19 -2.18
C LEU A 96 -0.20 5.48 -0.82
N ASN A 97 0.80 5.88 -0.03
CA ASN A 97 1.05 5.26 1.27
C ASN A 97 -0.03 5.62 2.30
N PHE A 98 -0.66 6.78 2.21
CA PHE A 98 -1.85 7.07 3.01
C PHE A 98 -2.94 5.99 2.84
N GLY A 99 -3.19 5.54 1.60
CA GLY A 99 -4.09 4.43 1.32
C GLY A 99 -3.63 3.10 1.92
N ILE A 100 -2.34 2.76 1.77
CA ILE A 100 -1.75 1.54 2.34
C ILE A 100 -1.90 1.52 3.85
N TYR A 101 -1.49 2.58 4.55
CA TYR A 101 -1.61 2.67 6.00
C TYR A 101 -3.06 2.71 6.48
N SER A 102 -4.00 3.23 5.67
CA SER A 102 -5.44 3.16 5.96
C SER A 102 -5.96 1.73 5.87
N CYS A 103 -5.43 0.93 4.95
CA CYS A 103 -5.72 -0.50 4.86
C CYS A 103 -5.15 -1.26 6.06
N ASP A 104 -3.88 -1.01 6.42
CA ASP A 104 -3.23 -1.63 7.59
C ASP A 104 -3.96 -1.30 8.90
N LEU A 105 -4.43 -0.05 9.03
CA LEU A 105 -5.30 0.36 10.14
C LEU A 105 -6.62 -0.42 10.16
N SER A 106 -7.24 -0.60 8.99
CA SER A 106 -8.50 -1.33 8.85
C SER A 106 -8.32 -2.80 9.20
N TYR A 107 -7.22 -3.43 8.79
CA TYR A 107 -6.86 -4.79 9.20
C TYR A 107 -6.72 -4.89 10.73
N CYS A 108 -5.90 -4.01 11.33
CA CYS A 108 -5.71 -4.01 12.78
C CYS A 108 -7.03 -3.78 13.53
N SER A 109 -7.95 -3.00 12.94
CA SER A 109 -9.26 -2.72 13.52
C SER A 109 -10.22 -3.93 13.42
N ILE A 110 -10.26 -4.61 12.28
CA ILE A 110 -11.08 -5.81 12.05
C ILE A 110 -10.69 -6.95 13.01
N PHE A 111 -9.40 -7.15 13.22
CA PHE A 111 -8.86 -8.20 14.09
C PHE A 111 -8.60 -7.72 15.54
N GLU A 112 -9.08 -6.52 15.89
CA GLU A 112 -8.99 -5.95 17.24
C GLU A 112 -7.56 -5.94 17.82
N ILE A 113 -6.57 -5.56 17.01
CA ILE A 113 -5.16 -5.39 17.38
C ILE A 113 -4.95 -3.95 17.85
N GLY A 114 -5.47 -3.62 19.04
CA GLY A 114 -5.64 -2.23 19.48
C GLY A 114 -4.36 -1.39 19.54
N SER A 115 -3.25 -1.92 20.04
CA SER A 115 -1.98 -1.19 20.14
C SER A 115 -1.42 -0.80 18.77
N GLU A 116 -1.48 -1.72 17.81
CA GLU A 116 -1.01 -1.51 16.44
C GLU A 116 -1.96 -0.59 15.68
N ALA A 117 -3.28 -0.76 15.84
CA ALA A 117 -4.29 0.13 15.27
C ALA A 117 -4.03 1.59 15.68
N LEU A 118 -3.67 1.86 16.94
CA LEU A 118 -3.32 3.22 17.39
C LEU A 118 -2.06 3.77 16.71
N LYS A 119 -1.05 2.94 16.47
CA LYS A 119 0.17 3.35 15.72
C LYS A 119 -0.18 3.72 14.28
N TYR A 120 -0.94 2.87 13.59
CA TYR A 120 -1.37 3.12 12.22
C TYR A 120 -2.28 4.35 12.13
N PHE A 121 -3.20 4.54 13.07
CA PHE A 121 -4.04 5.74 13.14
C PHE A 121 -3.21 7.02 13.20
N LYS A 122 -2.14 7.03 14.02
CA LYS A 122 -1.22 8.17 14.09
C LYS A 122 -0.54 8.42 12.75
N SER A 123 -0.03 7.39 12.09
CA SER A 123 0.64 7.51 10.78
C SER A 123 -0.34 8.00 9.70
N VAL A 124 -1.55 7.45 9.62
CA VAL A 124 -2.63 7.88 8.71
C VAL A 124 -2.98 9.35 8.95
N LYS A 125 -3.10 9.77 10.21
CA LYS A 125 -3.37 11.18 10.55
C LYS A 125 -2.26 12.10 10.04
N ILE A 126 -1.00 11.78 10.32
CA ILE A 126 0.13 12.62 9.90
C ILE A 126 0.19 12.70 8.37
N MET A 127 0.05 11.58 7.66
CA MET A 127 0.05 11.57 6.20
C MET A 127 -1.15 12.32 5.62
N GLY A 128 -2.33 12.15 6.20
CA GLY A 128 -3.55 12.86 5.82
C GLY A 128 -3.39 14.38 5.94
N ASP A 129 -2.83 14.84 7.05
CA ASP A 129 -2.51 16.26 7.26
C ASP A 129 -1.50 16.77 6.21
N GLN A 130 -0.49 15.96 5.86
CA GLN A 130 0.53 16.32 4.86
C GLN A 130 0.02 16.41 3.43
N ILE A 131 -0.97 15.60 3.05
CA ILE A 131 -1.56 15.62 1.70
C ILE A 131 -2.76 16.58 1.59
N GLY A 132 -3.06 17.33 2.65
CA GLY A 132 -4.21 18.25 2.69
C GLY A 132 -5.57 17.55 2.85
N ALA A 133 -5.58 16.24 3.15
CA ALA A 133 -6.77 15.49 3.54
C ALA A 133 -7.18 15.87 4.98
N SER A 134 -7.68 17.11 5.12
CA SER A 134 -8.05 17.74 6.39
C SER A 134 -9.30 17.10 7.05
N PHE A 135 -9.83 16.00 6.50
CA PHE A 135 -10.96 15.24 7.02
C PHE A 135 -10.72 14.71 8.46
N LEU A 136 -9.46 14.61 8.90
CA LEU A 136 -9.06 14.09 10.21
C LEU A 136 -8.89 15.17 11.30
N ARG A 137 -9.25 16.43 11.03
CA ARG A 137 -8.99 17.57 11.94
C ARG A 137 -10.09 17.87 12.96
N SER A 138 -11.27 17.27 12.82
CA SER A 138 -12.39 17.48 13.75
C SER A 138 -12.23 16.66 15.04
N THR A 139 -12.31 17.32 16.19
CA THR A 139 -12.27 16.78 17.56
C THR A 139 -13.32 15.68 17.86
N ASN A 140 -14.23 15.41 16.91
CA ASN A 140 -15.21 14.33 16.98
C ASN A 140 -14.64 12.92 16.68
N GLN A 141 -13.36 12.79 16.31
CA GLN A 141 -12.73 11.52 15.93
C GLN A 141 -12.67 10.48 17.07
N MET A 142 -12.60 10.90 18.34
CA MET A 142 -12.77 9.98 19.48
C MET A 142 -14.19 9.39 19.54
N GLN A 143 -15.21 10.17 19.17
CA GLN A 143 -16.56 9.66 19.00
C GLN A 143 -16.69 8.81 17.74
N THR A 144 -15.98 9.12 16.65
CA THR A 144 -15.95 8.26 15.46
C THR A 144 -15.28 6.91 15.73
N LEU A 145 -14.24 6.85 16.57
CA LEU A 145 -13.64 5.60 17.04
C LEU A 145 -14.57 4.83 17.97
N LEU A 146 -15.34 5.51 18.83
CA LEU A 146 -16.42 4.90 19.63
C LEU A 146 -17.57 4.39 18.75
N GLN A 147 -17.93 5.12 17.70
CA GLN A 147 -18.95 4.73 16.71
C GLN A 147 -18.46 3.56 15.86
N LEU A 148 -17.19 3.52 15.47
CA LEU A 148 -16.58 2.36 14.80
C LEU A 148 -16.58 1.13 15.72
N LYS A 149 -16.31 1.33 17.01
CA LYS A 149 -16.39 0.28 18.04
C LYS A 149 -17.83 -0.18 18.33
N LEU A 150 -18.83 0.68 18.12
CA LEU A 150 -20.27 0.37 18.21
C LEU A 150 -20.76 -0.36 16.94
N ILE A 151 -20.35 0.09 15.76
CA ILE A 151 -20.65 -0.55 14.47
C ILE A 151 -20.04 -1.96 14.42
N LEU A 152 -18.84 -2.17 14.97
CA LEU A 152 -18.19 -3.48 15.07
C LEU A 152 -18.76 -4.38 16.19
N LYS A 153 -19.63 -3.86 17.07
CA LYS A 153 -20.34 -4.62 18.12
C LYS A 153 -21.78 -5.00 17.73
N VAL A 154 -22.33 -4.36 16.69
CA VAL A 154 -23.68 -4.62 16.16
C VAL A 154 -23.64 -5.61 14.98
N TYR A 155 -22.43 -5.92 14.49
CA TYR A 155 -22.08 -7.03 13.59
C TYR A 155 -20.91 -7.83 14.20
#